data_AF-A0A9E0I110-F1
#
_entry.id   AF-A0A9E0I110-F1
#
_cell.length_a   1.000
_cell.length_b   1.000
_cell.length_c   1.000
_cell.angle_alpha   90.00
_cell.angle_beta   90.00
_cell.angle_gamma   90.00
#
_symmetry.space_group_name_H-M   'P 1'
#
loop_
_entity.id
_entity.type
_entity.pdbx_description
1 polymer ?
#
loop_
_entity_poly.entity_id
_entity_poly.type
_entity_poly.pdbx_seq_one_letter_code
_entity_poly.pdbx_strand_id
1 'polypeptide(L)'
;MADLDPLIRLRKYAVEEKQKILADLFREAEALEGRKASLREQMERERKIAEEKDEFETYSAYILFAERVRGEIGDIEDKLEILDTKIAKAQDAMREAFADMKKVEIIQRTRKEEERAAEESKESSVLDEIGIEGFRRKDDT
;
A
#
# COMPACT_ATOMS: atom_id res chain seq x y z
N MET A 1 32.90 2.43 -3.58
CA MET A 1 31.85 3.29 -2.97
C MET A 1 31.11 2.46 -1.91
N ALA A 2 30.40 3.05 -0.94
CA ALA A 2 29.62 2.24 0.02
C ALA A 2 28.34 1.70 -0.66
N ASP A 3 28.11 0.39 -0.55
CA ASP A 3 26.94 -0.30 -1.09
C ASP A 3 25.66 0.10 -0.34
N LEU A 4 24.63 0.54 -1.09
CA LEU A 4 23.35 0.95 -0.53
C LEU A 4 22.33 -0.18 -0.46
N ASP A 5 22.64 -1.40 -0.93
CA ASP A 5 21.73 -2.54 -0.92
C ASP A 5 21.18 -2.86 0.51
N PRO A 6 21.97 -2.78 1.60
CA PRO A 6 21.42 -2.91 2.97
C PRO A 6 20.39 -1.83 3.33
N LEU A 7 20.62 -0.59 2.91
CA LEU A 7 19.69 0.52 3.15
C LEU A 7 18.40 0.36 2.34
N ILE A 8 18.50 -0.14 1.11
CA ILE A 8 17.33 -0.46 0.27
C ILE A 8 16.48 -1.52 0.95
N ARG A 9 17.08 -2.59 1.50
CA ARG A 9 16.34 -3.61 2.26
C ARG A 9 15.61 -3.04 3.46
N LEU A 10 16.28 -2.19 4.25
CA LEU A 10 15.65 -1.53 5.39
C LEU A 10 14.45 -0.66 4.96
N ARG A 11 14.59 0.11 3.87
CA ARG A 11 13.50 0.94 3.35
C ARG A 11 12.35 0.13 2.76
N LYS A 12 12.63 -1.01 2.13
CA LYS A 12 11.59 -1.96 1.69
C LYS A 12 10.75 -2.46 2.86
N TYR A 13 11.40 -2.87 3.95
CA TYR A 13 10.70 -3.27 5.16
C TYR A 13 9.81 -2.15 5.71
N ALA A 14 10.30 -0.91 5.75
CA ALA A 14 9.49 0.23 6.18
C ALA A 14 8.25 0.44 5.29
N VAL A 15 8.36 0.24 3.97
CA VAL A 15 7.20 0.29 3.04
C VAL A 15 6.21 -0.83 3.35
N GLU A 16 6.69 -2.06 3.55
CA GLU A 16 5.85 -3.22 3.90
C GLU A 16 5.09 -3.00 5.21
N GLU A 17 5.73 -2.39 6.22
CA GLU A 17 5.07 -2.00 7.46
C GLU A 17 3.93 -1.00 7.22
N LYS A 18 4.13 0.01 6.37
CA LYS A 18 3.07 0.98 6.02
C LYS A 18 1.94 0.31 5.24
N GLN A 19 2.26 -0.60 4.33
CA GLN A 19 1.26 -1.38 3.58
C GLN A 19 0.41 -2.24 4.53
N LYS A 20 1.03 -2.88 5.52
CA LYS A 20 0.33 -3.69 6.52
C LYS A 20 -0.64 -2.82 7.34
N ILE A 21 -0.19 -1.68 7.84
CA ILE A 21 -1.04 -0.74 8.59
C ILE A 21 -2.23 -0.29 7.73
N LEU A 22 -1.98 0.07 6.48
CA LEU A 22 -3.04 0.50 5.56
C LEU A 22 -4.05 -0.64 5.29
N ALA A 23 -3.57 -1.87 5.10
CA ALA A 23 -4.42 -3.04 4.92
C ALA A 23 -5.28 -3.32 6.16
N ASP A 24 -4.72 -3.18 7.36
CA ASP A 24 -5.46 -3.39 8.61
C ASP A 24 -6.57 -2.34 8.77
N LEU A 25 -6.31 -1.07 8.42
CA LEU A 25 -7.33 -0.01 8.41
C LEU A 25 -8.47 -0.30 7.43
N PHE A 26 -8.14 -0.77 6.21
CA PHE A 26 -9.17 -1.13 5.23
C PHE A 26 -10.03 -2.31 5.69
N ARG A 27 -9.44 -3.32 6.34
CA ARG A 27 -10.21 -4.44 6.91
C ARG A 27 -11.16 -3.98 8.01
N GLU A 28 -10.73 -3.04 8.85
CA GLU A 28 -11.59 -2.46 9.90
C GLU A 28 -12.78 -1.72 9.28
N ALA A 29 -12.54 -0.91 8.24
CA ALA A 29 -13.59 -0.22 7.51
C ALA A 29 -14.57 -1.20 6.84
N GLU A 30 -14.06 -2.22 6.15
CA GLU A 30 -14.88 -3.24 5.49
C GLU A 30 -15.76 -4.00 6.50
N ALA A 31 -15.23 -4.33 7.69
CA ALA A 31 -16.00 -4.98 8.73
C ALA A 31 -17.16 -4.09 9.25
N LEU A 32 -16.93 -2.78 9.38
CA LEU A 32 -17.95 -1.82 9.78
C LEU A 32 -19.02 -1.62 8.69
N GLU A 33 -18.62 -1.53 7.42
CA GLU A 33 -19.53 -1.46 6.28
C GLU A 33 -20.40 -2.73 6.19
N GLY A 34 -19.80 -3.90 6.38
CA GLY A 34 -20.52 -5.18 6.42
C GLY A 34 -21.54 -5.23 7.57
N ARG A 35 -21.18 -4.76 8.77
CA ARG A 35 -22.11 -4.66 9.89
C ARG A 35 -23.27 -3.70 9.59
N LYS A 36 -22.98 -2.53 9.04
CA LYS A 36 -23.97 -1.53 8.63
C LYS A 36 -24.94 -2.10 7.59
N ALA A 37 -24.44 -2.84 6.60
CA ALA A 37 -25.28 -3.51 5.60
C ALA A 37 -26.19 -4.56 6.25
N SER A 38 -25.67 -5.37 7.18
CA SER A 38 -26.47 -6.35 7.92
C SER A 38 -27.58 -5.71 8.76
N LEU A 39 -27.28 -4.60 9.45
CA LEU A 39 -28.26 -3.84 10.22
C LEU A 39 -29.40 -3.29 9.35
N ARG A 40 -29.06 -2.76 8.17
CA ARG A 40 -30.06 -2.30 7.20
C ARG A 40 -30.95 -3.43 6.71
N GLU A 41 -30.36 -4.58 6.41
CA GLU A 41 -31.12 -5.75 5.98
C GLU A 41 -32.04 -6.28 7.09
N GLN A 42 -31.57 -6.31 8.35
CA GLN A 42 -32.38 -6.63 9.52
C GLN A 42 -33.55 -5.67 9.67
N MET A 43 -33.30 -4.36 9.55
CA MET A 43 -34.35 -3.34 9.64
C MET A 43 -35.44 -3.51 8.59
N GLU A 44 -35.07 -3.86 7.35
CA GLU A 44 -36.04 -4.13 6.28
C GLU A 44 -36.84 -5.42 6.53
N ARG A 45 -36.23 -6.47 7.10
CA ARG A 45 -36.94 -7.70 7.48
C ARG A 45 -37.96 -7.43 8.58
N GLU A 46 -37.55 -6.77 9.67
CA GLU A 46 -38.44 -6.46 10.79
C GLU A 46 -39.59 -5.54 10.36
N ARG A 47 -39.32 -4.61 9.44
CA ARG A 47 -40.34 -3.75 8.86
C ARG A 47 -41.44 -4.57 8.16
N LYS A 48 -41.04 -5.52 7.30
CA LYS A 48 -41.99 -6.39 6.58
C LYS A 48 -42.82 -7.23 7.55
N ILE A 49 -42.21 -7.78 8.60
CA ILE A 49 -42.93 -8.55 9.62
C ILE A 49 -43.98 -7.67 10.32
N ALA A 50 -43.64 -6.42 10.64
CA ALA A 50 -44.58 -5.49 11.24
C ALA A 50 -45.74 -5.12 10.30
N GLU A 51 -45.45 -4.92 9.01
CA GLU A 51 -46.45 -4.66 7.97
C GLU A 51 -47.36 -5.88 7.71
N GLU A 52 -46.82 -7.10 7.75
CA GLU A 52 -47.58 -8.33 7.49
C GLU A 52 -48.54 -8.71 8.62
N LYS A 53 -48.16 -8.46 9.89
CA LYS A 53 -48.99 -8.81 11.04
C LYS A 53 -50.15 -7.85 11.29
N ASP A 54 -50.02 -6.59 10.85
CA ASP A 54 -51.04 -5.53 11.02
C ASP A 54 -51.51 -5.36 12.49
N GLU A 55 -50.62 -5.60 13.45
CA GLU A 55 -50.87 -5.46 14.88
C GLU A 55 -50.16 -4.22 15.44
N PHE A 56 -50.90 -3.38 16.17
CA PHE A 56 -50.37 -2.15 16.77
C PHE A 56 -49.16 -2.38 17.69
N GLU A 57 -49.17 -3.46 18.46
CA GLU A 57 -48.07 -3.82 19.36
C GLU A 57 -46.79 -4.18 18.58
N THR A 58 -46.93 -4.93 17.48
CA THR A 58 -45.82 -5.28 16.60
C THR A 58 -45.22 -4.04 15.92
N TYR A 59 -46.07 -3.11 15.47
CA TYR A 59 -45.60 -1.85 14.87
C TYR A 59 -44.86 -0.96 15.89
N SER A 60 -45.38 -0.88 17.12
CA SER A 60 -44.75 -0.11 18.20
C SER A 60 -43.38 -0.68 18.58
N ALA A 61 -43.26 -2.01 18.64
CA ALA A 61 -41.98 -2.67 18.88
C ALA A 61 -40.97 -2.42 17.74
N TYR A 62 -41.42 -2.45 16.48
CA TYR A 62 -40.59 -2.14 15.33
C TYR A 62 -40.02 -0.71 15.37
N ILE A 63 -40.82 0.30 15.73
CA ILE A 63 -40.36 1.69 15.82
C ILE A 63 -39.19 1.80 16.80
N LEU A 64 -39.33 1.25 18.02
CA LEU A 64 -38.27 1.29 19.04
C LEU A 64 -37.00 0.58 18.56
N PHE A 65 -37.15 -0.56 17.89
CA PHE A 65 -36.03 -1.27 17.28
C PHE A 65 -35.35 -0.42 16.18
N ALA A 66 -36.12 0.17 15.27
CA ALA A 66 -35.62 0.97 14.16
C ALA A 66 -34.88 2.22 14.64
N GLU A 67 -35.36 2.89 15.69
CA GLU A 67 -34.66 4.03 16.30
C GLU A 67 -33.30 3.62 16.85
N ARG A 68 -33.24 2.49 17.58
CA ARG A 68 -31.97 1.96 18.11
C ARG A 68 -31.00 1.60 16.99
N VAL A 69 -31.46 0.89 15.95
CA VAL A 69 -30.63 0.50 14.81
C VAL A 69 -30.14 1.73 14.04
N ARG A 70 -30.95 2.77 13.90
CA ARG A 70 -30.54 4.03 13.28
C ARG A 70 -29.43 4.71 14.07
N GLY A 71 -29.53 4.72 15.40
CA GLY A 71 -28.45 5.21 16.27
C GLY A 71 -27.16 4.43 16.07
N GLU A 72 -27.24 3.10 16.04
CA GLU A 72 -26.07 2.25 15.81
C GLU A 72 -25.44 2.45 14.42
N ILE A 73 -26.27 2.66 13.38
CA ILE A 73 -25.77 3.00 12.05
C ILE A 73 -25.05 4.36 12.06
N GLY A 74 -25.58 5.35 12.77
CA GLY A 74 -24.93 6.64 12.96
C GLY A 74 -23.55 6.51 13.63
N ASP A 75 -23.48 5.75 14.73
CA ASP A 75 -22.20 5.47 15.41
C ASP A 75 -21.18 4.77 14.50
N ILE A 76 -21.65 3.91 13.58
CA ILE A 76 -20.78 3.26 12.59
C ILE A 76 -20.32 4.27 11.52
N GLU A 77 -21.20 5.15 11.06
CA GLU A 77 -20.88 6.21 10.10
C GLU A 77 -19.80 7.16 10.64
N ASP A 78 -19.94 7.61 11.89
CA ASP A 78 -18.92 8.45 12.55
C ASP A 78 -17.56 7.74 12.64
N LYS A 79 -17.55 6.44 12.95
CA LYS A 79 -16.31 5.64 12.98
C LYS A 79 -15.68 5.48 11.61
N LEU A 80 -16.49 5.29 10.57
CA LEU A 80 -16.03 5.20 9.19
C LEU A 80 -15.37 6.51 8.75
N GLU A 81 -15.96 7.66 9.07
CA GLU A 81 -15.36 8.97 8.76
C GLU A 81 -13.98 9.16 9.42
N ILE A 82 -13.85 8.73 10.68
CA ILE A 82 -12.57 8.72 11.39
C ILE A 82 -11.57 7.78 10.70
N LEU A 83 -12.01 6.60 10.28
CA LEU A 83 -11.16 5.65 9.56
C LEU A 83 -10.73 6.16 8.19
N ASP A 84 -11.62 6.81 7.43
CA ASP A 84 -11.30 7.42 6.13
C ASP A 84 -10.18 8.44 6.27
N THR A 85 -10.25 9.28 7.31
CA THR A 85 -9.19 10.24 7.62
C THR A 85 -7.87 9.55 7.96
N LYS A 86 -7.92 8.43 8.71
CA LYS A 86 -6.72 7.63 9.04
C LYS A 86 -6.14 6.94 7.81
N ILE A 87 -7.00 6.40 6.93
CA ILE A 87 -6.64 5.75 5.67
C ILE A 87 -5.92 6.75 4.77
N ALA A 88 -6.47 7.96 4.60
CA ALA A 88 -5.84 9.01 3.80
C ALA A 88 -4.43 9.33 4.31
N LYS A 89 -4.26 9.52 5.63
CA LYS A 89 -2.95 9.76 6.25
C LYS A 89 -1.99 8.57 6.07
N ALA A 90 -2.48 7.34 6.22
CA ALA A 90 -1.69 6.13 6.04
C ALA A 90 -1.24 5.96 4.57
N GLN A 91 -2.11 6.30 3.61
CA GLN A 91 -1.76 6.32 2.19
C GLN A 91 -0.66 7.34 1.89
N ASP A 92 -0.76 8.55 2.43
CA ASP A 92 0.28 9.58 2.25
C ASP A 92 1.62 9.11 2.82
N ALA A 93 1.62 8.55 4.04
CA ALA A 93 2.82 7.99 4.66
C ALA A 93 3.41 6.81 3.87
N MET A 94 2.57 5.96 3.27
CA MET A 94 3.02 4.87 2.41
C MET A 94 3.65 5.42 1.12
N ARG A 95 3.04 6.43 0.50
CA ARG A 95 3.58 7.08 -0.70
C ARG A 95 4.93 7.73 -0.43
N GLU A 96 5.07 8.41 0.71
CA GLU A 96 6.32 9.01 1.15
C GLU A 96 7.40 7.94 1.33
N ALA A 97 7.14 6.89 2.11
CA ALA A 97 8.08 5.79 2.33
C ALA A 97 8.53 5.13 1.01
N PHE A 98 7.60 4.95 0.07
CA PHE A 98 7.89 4.38 -1.23
C PHE A 98 8.77 5.32 -2.08
N ALA A 99 8.47 6.61 -2.15
CA ALA A 99 9.28 7.59 -2.87
C ALA A 99 10.72 7.62 -2.33
N ASP A 100 10.84 7.57 -1.01
CA ASP A 100 12.10 7.54 -0.28
C ASP A 100 12.94 6.29 -0.59
N MET A 101 12.30 5.12 -0.65
CA MET A 101 12.93 3.88 -1.09
C MET A 101 13.38 3.98 -2.55
N LYS A 102 12.52 4.46 -3.47
CA LYS A 102 12.87 4.58 -4.90
C LYS A 102 14.03 5.53 -5.14
N LYS A 103 14.15 6.61 -4.37
CA LYS A 103 15.29 7.53 -4.44
C LYS A 103 16.62 6.80 -4.20
N VAL A 104 16.68 5.96 -3.17
CA VAL A 104 17.89 5.18 -2.87
C VAL A 104 18.15 4.12 -3.95
N GLU A 105 17.11 3.45 -4.44
CA GLU A 105 17.25 2.48 -5.54
C GLU A 105 17.84 3.13 -6.81
N ILE A 106 17.36 4.33 -7.18
CA ILE A 106 17.85 5.06 -8.36
C ILE A 106 19.32 5.42 -8.18
N ILE A 107 19.71 5.95 -7.02
CA ILE A 107 21.11 6.31 -6.72
C ILE A 107 22.01 5.08 -6.84
N GLN A 108 21.60 3.95 -6.25
CA GLN A 108 22.39 2.72 -6.30
C GLN A 108 22.51 2.17 -7.73
N ARG A 109 21.44 2.26 -8.53
CA ARG A 109 21.49 1.86 -9.93
C ARG A 109 22.47 2.72 -10.72
N THR A 110 22.40 4.05 -10.59
CA THR A 110 23.33 4.96 -11.28
C THR A 110 24.79 4.69 -10.90
N ARG A 111 25.06 4.42 -9.61
CA ARG A 111 26.42 4.02 -9.18
C ARG A 111 26.89 2.74 -9.85
N LYS A 112 26.04 1.70 -9.90
CA LYS A 112 26.36 0.44 -10.57
C LYS A 112 26.58 0.63 -12.07
N GLU A 113 25.84 1.51 -12.72
CA GLU A 113 26.03 1.85 -14.15
C GLU A 113 27.36 2.58 -14.39
N GLU A 114 27.72 3.54 -13.53
CA GLU A 114 29.00 4.26 -13.59
C GLU A 114 30.20 3.32 -13.34
N GLU A 115 30.11 2.45 -12.32
CA GLU A 115 31.14 1.45 -12.02
C GLU A 115 31.33 0.49 -13.20
N ARG A 116 30.23 -0.01 -13.78
CA ARG A 116 30.29 -0.90 -14.96
C ARG A 116 30.89 -0.20 -16.18
N ALA A 117 30.50 1.04 -16.46
CA ALA A 117 31.05 1.81 -17.57
C ALA A 117 32.56 2.06 -17.40
N ALA A 118 33.01 2.31 -16.16
CA ALA A 118 34.42 2.47 -15.85
C ALA A 118 35.21 1.16 -16.00
N GLU A 119 34.64 0.02 -15.64
CA GLU A 119 35.23 -1.31 -15.88
C GLU A 119 35.30 -1.61 -17.38
N GLU A 120 34.21 -1.45 -18.12
CA GLU A 120 34.16 -1.63 -19.58
C GLU A 120 35.19 -0.74 -20.29
N SER A 121 35.34 0.52 -19.87
CA SER A 121 36.35 1.44 -20.42
C SER A 121 37.78 0.99 -20.14
N LYS A 122 38.06 0.46 -18.94
CA LYS A 122 39.38 -0.08 -18.59
C LYS A 122 39.69 -1.34 -19.39
N GLU A 123 38.74 -2.27 -19.48
CA GLU A 123 38.89 -3.50 -20.26
C GLU A 123 39.14 -3.19 -21.74
N SER A 124 38.38 -2.25 -22.33
CA SER A 124 38.59 -1.81 -23.71
C SER A 124 39.99 -1.22 -23.91
N SER A 125 40.45 -0.37 -23.00
CA SER A 125 41.79 0.24 -23.09
C SER A 125 42.91 -0.81 -23.05
N VAL A 126 42.76 -1.83 -22.19
CA VAL A 126 43.72 -2.93 -22.07
C VAL A 126 43.72 -3.79 -23.34
N LEU A 127 42.54 -4.10 -23.89
CA LEU A 127 42.43 -4.86 -25.14
C LEU A 127 43.04 -4.11 -26.34
N ASP A 128 42.83 -2.80 -26.41
CA ASP A 128 43.44 -1.95 -27.44
C ASP A 128 44.97 -1.95 -27.32
N GLU A 129 45.52 -1.85 -26.12
CA GLU A 129 46.97 -1.90 -25.87
C GLU A 129 47.57 -3.24 -26.32
N ILE A 130 46.93 -4.36 -25.96
CA ILE A 130 47.33 -5.71 -26.40
C ILE A 130 47.26 -5.82 -27.93
N GLY A 131 46.22 -5.26 -28.56
CA GLY A 131 46.04 -5.25 -30.01
C GLY A 131 47.17 -4.51 -30.72
N ILE A 132 47.54 -3.32 -30.24
CA ILE A 132 48.64 -2.52 -30.78
C ILE A 132 49.98 -3.25 -30.59
N GLU A 133 50.25 -3.81 -29.42
CA GLU A 133 51.49 -4.54 -29.15
C GLU A 133 51.60 -5.81 -30.02
N GLY A 134 50.50 -6.52 -30.20
CA GLY A 134 50.42 -7.68 -31.08
C GLY A 134 50.63 -7.34 -32.56
N PHE A 135 50.15 -6.18 -33.01
CA PHE A 135 50.41 -5.67 -34.36
C PHE A 135 51.90 -5.33 -34.53
N ARG A 136 52.50 -4.56 -33.61
CA ARG A 136 53.92 -4.20 -33.65
C ARG A 136 54.84 -5.42 -33.69
N ARG A 137 54.54 -6.46 -32.90
CA ARG A 137 55.32 -7.70 -32.89
C ARG A 137 55.28 -8.48 -34.21
N LYS A 138 54.26 -8.30 -35.05
CA LYS A 138 54.19 -8.93 -36.38
C LYS A 138 54.98 -8.17 -37.45
N ASP A 139 55.09 -6.85 -37.33
CA ASP A 139 55.87 -6.02 -38.25
C ASP A 139 57.40 -6.15 -38.02
N ASP A 140 57.81 -6.53 -36.81
CA ASP A 140 59.23 -6.72 -36.43
C ASP A 140 59.80 -8.14 -36.74
N THR A 141 59.01 -9.05 -37.34
CA THR A 141 59.43 -10.41 -37.79
C THR A 141 59.27 -10.58 -39.28
#